data_AF-A0A9E5FIC4-F1
#
_entry.id   AF-A0A9E5FIC4-F1
#
_cell.length_a   1.000
_cell.length_b   1.000
_cell.length_c   1.000
_cell.angle_alpha   90.00
_cell.angle_beta   90.00
_cell.angle_gamma   90.00
#
_symmetry.space_group_name_H-M   'P 1'
#
loop_
_entity.id
_entity.type
_entity.pdbx_description
1 polymer ?
#
loop_
_entity_poly.entity_id
_entity_poly.type
_entity_poly.pdbx_seq_one_letter_code
_entity_poly.pdbx_strand_id
1 'polypeptide(L)' 'MAKNILLVSDVDLAQVAKEISRKDKKLGAFIKRTGPCTLGGPSRSSHFESIVFAVVSQQLSTKAADTIGGRLVD' A
#
# COMPACT_ATOMS: atom_id res chain seq x y z
N MET A 1 21.34 -16.19 0.12
CA MET A 1 20.93 -16.12 1.54
C MET A 1 19.54 -15.51 1.59
N ALA A 2 18.56 -16.16 2.22
CA ALA A 2 17.23 -15.58 2.38
C ALA A 2 17.33 -14.40 3.34
N LYS A 3 17.03 -13.18 2.88
CA LYS A 3 16.88 -12.02 3.77
C LYS A 3 15.71 -12.32 4.70
N ASN A 4 15.95 -12.24 6.00
CA ASN A 4 14.89 -12.33 7.01
C ASN A 4 14.05 -11.06 6.87
N ILE A 5 12.83 -11.17 6.33
CA ILE A 5 11.90 -10.04 6.22
C ILE A 5 11.33 -9.80 7.62
N LEU A 6 11.94 -8.87 8.36
CA LEU A 6 11.51 -8.51 9.71
C LEU A 6 10.42 -7.42 9.68
N LEU A 7 10.43 -6.56 8.67
CA LEU A 7 9.39 -5.56 8.41
C LEU A 7 8.94 -5.63 6.95
N VAL A 8 7.66 -5.33 6.70
CA VAL A 8 7.10 -5.22 5.33
C VAL A 8 7.84 -4.13 4.52
N SER A 9 8.40 -3.12 5.17
CA SER A 9 9.22 -2.07 4.55
C SER A 9 10.53 -2.58 3.96
N ASP A 10 11.02 -3.73 4.39
CA ASP A 10 12.32 -4.27 3.97
C ASP A 10 12.20 -5.17 2.72
N VAL A 11 10.98 -5.28 2.18
CA VAL A 11 10.63 -6.16 1.07
C VAL A 11 11.10 -5.54 -0.25
N ASP A 12 11.88 -6.31 -1.00
CA ASP A 12 12.19 -6.00 -2.40
C ASP A 12 10.96 -6.30 -3.28
N LEU A 13 10.23 -5.24 -3.65
CA LEU A 13 9.03 -5.33 -4.48
C LEU A 13 9.32 -5.89 -5.89
N ALA A 14 10.54 -5.75 -6.42
CA ALA A 14 10.90 -6.35 -7.70
C ALA A 14 11.01 -7.87 -7.57
N GLN A 15 11.62 -8.36 -6.48
CA GLN A 15 11.67 -9.79 -6.21
C GLN A 15 10.28 -10.38 -5.93
N VAL A 16 9.41 -9.66 -5.22
CA VAL A 16 8.01 -10.07 -5.01
C VAL A 16 7.26 -10.17 -6.33
N ALA A 17 7.38 -9.17 -7.20
CA ALA A 17 6.73 -9.17 -8.52
C ALA A 17 7.17 -10.38 -9.37
N LYS A 18 8.46 -10.73 -9.33
CA LYS A 18 9.01 -11.92 -10.02
C LYS A 18 8.41 -13.22 -9.49
N GLU A 19 8.31 -13.33 -8.16
CA GLU A 19 7.74 -14.51 -7.50
C GLU A 19 6.24 -14.68 -7.79
N ILE A 20 5.46 -13.59 -7.75
CA ILE A 20 4.03 -13.62 -8.10
C ILE A 20 3.86 -14.03 -9.57
N SER A 21 4.63 -13.42 -10.48
CA SER A 21 4.56 -13.73 -11.91
C SER A 21 4.92 -15.17 -12.24
N ARG A 22 5.83 -15.78 -11.45
CA ARG A 22 6.20 -17.20 -11.57
C ARG A 22 5.07 -18.13 -11.13
N LYS A 23 4.35 -17.78 -10.06
CA LYS A 23 3.28 -18.60 -9.48
C LYS A 23 1.95 -18.46 -10.22
N ASP A 24 1.65 -17.27 -10.74
CA ASP A 24 0.40 -16.97 -11.41
C ASP A 24 0.65 -16.12 -12.67
N LYS A 25 0.35 -16.70 -13.83
CA LYS A 25 0.52 -16.06 -15.14
C LYS A 25 -0.45 -14.90 -15.37
N LYS A 26 -1.67 -14.95 -14.82
CA LYS A 26 -2.66 -13.87 -14.94
C LYS A 26 -2.20 -12.67 -14.13
N LEU A 27 -1.72 -12.89 -12.90
CA LEU A 27 -1.15 -11.83 -12.09
C LEU A 27 0.15 -11.29 -12.70
N GLY A 28 1.00 -12.14 -13.27
CA GLY A 28 2.20 -11.70 -13.99
C GLY A 28 1.89 -10.79 -15.19
N ALA A 29 0.86 -11.12 -15.98
CA ALA A 29 0.40 -10.26 -17.06
C ALA A 29 -0.16 -8.92 -16.54
N PHE A 30 -0.90 -8.94 -15.43
CA PHE A 30 -1.39 -7.73 -14.78
C PHE A 30 -0.27 -6.82 -14.28
N ILE A 31 0.75 -7.39 -13.62
CA ILE A 31 1.93 -6.65 -13.14
C ILE A 31 2.69 -6.03 -14.32
N LYS A 32 2.91 -6.78 -15.40
CA LYS A 32 3.58 -6.27 -16.61
C LYS A 32 2.84 -5.07 -17.22
N ARG A 33 1.51 -5.06 -17.17
CA ARG A 33 0.68 -3.96 -17.69
C ARG A 33 0.63 -2.74 -16.76
N THR A 34 0.58 -2.97 -15.45
CA THR A 34 0.38 -1.92 -14.44
C THR A 34 1.71 -1.24 -14.04
N GLY A 35 2.83 -1.95 -14.15
CA GLY A 35 4.14 -1.46 -13.75
C GLY A 35 4.44 -1.72 -12.26
N PRO A 36 5.53 -1.12 -11.73
CA PRO A 36 5.95 -1.30 -10.34
C PRO A 36 4.87 -0.85 -9.33
N CYS A 37 4.80 -1.55 -8.19
CA CYS A 37 3.92 -1.15 -7.08
C CYS A 37 4.42 0.17 -6.46
N THR A 38 3.53 1.16 -6.36
CA THR A 38 3.82 2.48 -5.77
C THR A 38 3.18 2.68 -4.39
N LEU A 39 2.50 1.65 -3.86
CA LEU A 39 2.02 1.65 -2.48
C LEU A 39 3.21 1.56 -1.52
N GLY A 40 3.29 2.46 -0.54
CA GLY A 40 4.34 2.45 0.49
C GLY A 40 5.03 3.78 0.78
N GLY A 41 4.34 4.92 0.58
CA GLY A 41 4.82 6.24 1.01
C GLY A 41 4.78 6.44 2.53
N PRO A 42 5.36 7.54 3.05
CA PRO A 42 5.45 7.79 4.49
C PRO A 42 4.08 7.66 5.17
N SER A 43 4.08 6.95 6.30
CA SER A 43 2.97 6.92 7.26
C SER A 43 2.56 8.35 7.61
N ARG A 44 1.26 8.58 7.88
CA ARG A 44 0.84 9.81 8.56
C ARG A 44 1.67 10.02 9.83
N SER A 45 1.78 11.28 10.25
CA SER A 45 2.68 11.80 11.30
C SER A 45 2.68 10.97 12.59
N SER A 46 1.55 10.35 12.92
CA SER A 46 1.42 9.46 14.07
C SER A 46 0.62 8.18 13.78
N HIS A 47 0.83 7.16 14.62
CA HIS A 47 -0.02 5.95 14.62
C HIS A 47 -1.49 6.29 14.89
N PHE A 48 -1.75 7.25 15.78
CA PHE A 48 -3.09 7.72 16.07
C PHE A 48 -3.77 8.29 14.83
N GLU A 49 -3.13 9.23 14.13
CA GLU A 49 -3.66 9.80 12.88
C GLU A 49 -3.88 8.74 11.80
N SER A 50 -2.98 7.76 11.72
CA SER A 50 -3.12 6.65 10.78
C SER A 50 -4.39 5.84 11.05
N ILE A 51 -4.69 5.54 12.31
CA ILE A 51 -5.89 4.80 12.70
C ILE A 51 -7.15 5.64 12.49
N VAL A 52 -7.14 6.91 12.91
CA VAL A 52 -8.27 7.84 12.72
C VAL A 52 -8.64 7.91 11.24
N PHE A 53 -7.64 8.12 10.36
CA PHE A 53 -7.92 8.19 8.94
C PHE A 53 -8.31 6.84 8.33
N ALA A 54 -7.76 5.73 8.85
CA ALA A 54 -8.19 4.39 8.44
C ALA A 54 -9.68 4.18 8.73
N VAL A 55 -10.19 4.65 9.87
CA VAL A 55 -11.62 4.62 10.21
C VAL A 55 -12.42 5.54 9.29
N VAL A 56 -11.99 6.79 9.11
CA VAL A 56 -12.66 7.76 8.23
C VAL A 56 -12.79 7.24 6.79
N SER A 57 -11.82 6.48 6.30
CA SER A 57 -11.80 5.98 4.92
C SER A 57 -12.73 4.80 4.64
N GLN A 58 -13.27 4.14 5.67
CA GLN A 58 -14.04 2.91 5.50
C GLN A 58 -15.30 3.17 4.68
N GLN A 59 -15.53 2.35 3.66
CA GLN A 59 -16.68 2.43 2.75
C GLN A 59 -16.79 3.73 1.94
N LEU A 60 -15.73 4.54 1.90
CA LEU A 60 -15.69 5.80 1.16
C LEU A 60 -14.68 5.76 0.02
N SER A 61 -14.95 6.57 -1.01
CA SER A 61 -13.91 6.89 -1.99
C SER A 61 -12.80 7.71 -1.33
N THR A 62 -11.56 7.62 -1.84
CA THR A 62 -10.42 8.38 -1.33
C THR A 62 -10.72 9.88 -1.28
N LYS A 63 -11.36 10.44 -2.31
CA LYS A 63 -11.72 11.86 -2.37
C LYS A 63 -12.70 12.29 -1.25
N ALA A 64 -13.65 11.43 -0.90
CA ALA A 64 -14.59 11.69 0.19
C ALA A 64 -13.89 11.59 1.55
N ALA A 65 -13.05 10.57 1.73
CA ALA A 65 -12.25 10.39 2.94
C ALA A 65 -11.31 11.58 3.18
N ASP A 66 -10.63 12.07 2.14
CA ASP A 66 -9.77 13.25 2.22
C ASP A 66 -10.55 14.51 2.64
N THR A 67 -11.77 14.69 2.10
CA THR A 67 -12.63 15.83 2.46
C THR A 67 -13.05 15.80 3.92
N ILE A 68 -13.42 14.62 4.43
CA ILE A 68 -13.84 14.45 5.84
C ILE A 68 -12.62 14.58 6.76
N GLY A 69 -11.48 14.00 6.37
CA GLY A 69 -10.23 14.12 7.11
C GLY A 69 -9.77 15.57 7.24
N GLY A 70 -9.89 16.37 6.17
CA GLY A 70 -9.59 17.81 6.20
C GLY A 70 -10.41 18.55 7.26
N ARG A 71 -11.72 18.34 7.30
CA ARG A 71 -12.62 18.96 8.29
C ARG A 71 -12.33 18.58 9.75
N LEU A 72 -11.61 17.48 9.99
CA LEU A 72 -11.25 17.03 11.33
C LEU A 72 -9.96 17.71 11.85
N VAL A 73 -9.12 18.19 10.94
CA VAL A 73 -7.85 18.85 11.26
C VAL A 73 -7.89 20.37 11.11
N ASP A 74 -8.90 20.89 10.41
CA ASP A 74 -9.28 22.32 10.36
C ASP A 74 -9.82 22.80 11.72
#